data_AF-A0A947JRL8-F1
#
_entry.id   AF-A0A947JRL8-F1
#
_cell.length_a   1.000
_cell.length_b   1.000
_cell.length_c   1.000
_cell.angle_alpha   90.00
_cell.angle_beta   90.00
_cell.angle_gamma   90.00
#
_symmetry.space_group_name_H-M   'P 1'
#
loop_
_entity.id
_entity.type
_entity.pdbx_description
1 polymer ?
#
loop_
_entity_poly.entity_id
_entity_poly.type
_entity_poly.pdbx_seq_one_letter_code
_entity_poly.pdbx_strand_id
1 'polypeptide(L)' 'MLDMLLGPGINGRELYERILGFRPRQRAIVVSAFSDSLEISRTLQLGASQLVKKPYTLHELGLAVKKALLG' A
#
# COMPACT_ATOMS: atom_id res chain seq x y z
N MET A 1 -3.46 -1.17 -5.46
CA MET A 1 -3.25 0.05 -4.66
C MET A 1 -3.99 -0.14 -3.35
N LEU A 2 -3.45 0.37 -2.24
CA LEU A 2 -3.97 0.14 -0.90
C LEU A 2 -4.04 1.47 -0.16
N ASP A 3 -5.25 1.89 0.22
CA ASP A 3 -5.43 3.01 1.15
C ASP A 3 -5.23 2.52 2.59
N MET A 4 -4.61 3.34 3.43
CA MET A 4 -4.43 3.02 4.84
C MET A 4 -5.68 3.30 5.67
N LEU A 5 -6.56 4.17 5.18
CA LEU A 5 -7.81 4.56 5.85
C LEU A 5 -9.00 4.00 5.07
N LEU A 6 -9.67 2.99 5.64
CA LEU A 6 -10.80 2.30 5.01
C LEU A 6 -12.16 2.58 5.69
N GLY A 7 -12.19 3.49 6.66
CA GLY A 7 -13.36 3.76 7.50
C GLY A 7 -13.33 2.93 8.81
N PRO A 8 -14.49 2.72 9.47
CA PRO A 8 -14.55 1.95 10.71
C PRO A 8 -14.27 0.47 10.46
N GLY A 9 -13.54 -0.16 11.38
CA GLY A 9 -13.18 -1.57 11.31
C GLY A 9 -11.67 -1.75 11.17
N ILE A 10 -11.25 -2.46 10.12
CA ILE A 10 -9.84 -2.75 9.87
C ILE A 10 -9.18 -1.68 9.00
N ASN A 11 -7.89 -1.43 9.23
CA ASN A 11 -7.11 -0.51 8.41
C ASN A 11 -6.52 -1.21 7.16
N GLY A 12 -5.83 -0.43 6.31
CA GLY A 12 -5.19 -0.96 5.10
C GLY A 12 -4.16 -2.06 5.36
N ARG A 13 -3.36 -1.95 6.43
CA ARG A 13 -2.36 -2.97 6.79
C ARG A 13 -3.03 -4.30 7.10
N GLU A 14 -4.04 -4.28 7.96
CA GLU A 14 -4.77 -5.47 8.38
C GLU A 14 -5.49 -6.13 7.19
N LEU A 15 -6.07 -5.34 6.29
CA LEU A 15 -6.64 -5.86 5.06
C LEU A 15 -5.57 -6.55 4.21
N TYR A 16 -4.41 -5.91 4.02
CA TYR A 16 -3.32 -6.48 3.22
C TYR A 16 -2.78 -7.78 3.81
N GLU A 17 -2.58 -7.83 5.13
CA GLU A 17 -2.17 -9.02 5.86
C GLU A 17 -3.15 -10.18 5.66
N ARG A 18 -4.47 -9.92 5.73
CA ARG A 18 -5.50 -10.92 5.42
C ARG A 18 -5.43 -11.40 3.97
N ILE A 19 -5.19 -10.48 3.02
CA ILE A 19 -5.05 -10.86 1.60
C ILE A 19 -3.83 -11.75 1.38
N LEU A 20 -2.70 -11.45 2.01
CA LEU A 20 -1.50 -12.28 1.92
C LEU A 20 -1.72 -13.70 2.44
N GLY A 21 -2.61 -13.89 3.42
CA GLY A 21 -2.97 -15.21 3.95
C GLY A 21 -3.57 -16.18 2.90
N PHE A 22 -4.29 -15.67 1.90
CA PHE A 22 -4.86 -16.51 0.82
C PHE A 22 -4.28 -16.19 -0.57
N ARG A 23 -3.54 -15.10 -0.73
CA ARG A 23 -2.76 -14.75 -1.93
C ARG A 23 -1.38 -14.22 -1.53
N PRO A 24 -0.42 -15.11 -1.20
CA PRO A 24 0.90 -14.71 -0.70
C PRO A 24 1.74 -13.85 -1.66
N ARG A 25 1.41 -13.86 -2.96
CA ARG A 25 2.09 -13.07 -4.01
C ARG A 25 1.34 -11.79 -4.38
N GLN A 26 0.31 -11.41 -3.63
CA GLN A 26 -0.40 -10.16 -3.88
C GLN A 26 0.56 -8.99 -3.71
N ARG A 27 0.73 -8.19 -4.78
CA ARG A 27 1.51 -6.96 -4.72
C ARG A 27 0.63 -5.79 -4.29
N ALA A 28 1.20 -4.85 -3.54
CA ALA A 28 0.52 -3.64 -3.12
C ALA A 28 1.41 -2.40 -3.27
N ILE A 29 0.76 -1.25 -3.46
CA ILE A 29 1.35 0.09 -3.37
C ILE A 29 0.51 0.82 -2.35
N VAL A 30 1.14 1.33 -1.30
CA VAL A 30 0.48 2.08 -0.24
C VAL A 30 0.21 3.49 -0.74
N VAL A 31 -1.00 3.99 -0.51
CA VAL A 31 -1.42 5.33 -0.93
C VAL A 31 -2.03 6.03 0.27
N SER A 32 -1.43 7.14 0.71
CA SER A 32 -1.90 7.84 1.92
C SER A 32 -1.67 9.35 1.84
N ALA A 33 -2.64 10.13 2.34
CA ALA A 33 -2.47 11.55 2.67
C ALA A 33 -1.97 11.74 4.11
N PHE A 34 -2.02 10.68 4.91
CA PHE A 34 -1.80 10.69 6.35
C PHE A 34 -0.42 10.16 6.72
N SER A 35 0.16 10.71 7.78
CA SER A 35 1.53 10.46 8.24
C SER A 35 1.65 9.34 9.27
N ASP A 36 0.73 8.37 9.29
CA ASP A 36 0.85 7.21 10.20
C ASP A 36 2.02 6.32 9.77
N SER A 37 3.20 6.73 10.22
CA SER A 37 4.48 6.16 9.83
C SER A 37 4.61 4.72 10.30
N LEU A 38 3.94 4.34 11.40
CA LEU A 38 4.02 3.00 11.94
C LEU A 38 3.26 1.99 11.07
N GLU A 39 1.99 2.26 10.76
CA GLU A 39 1.17 1.35 9.96
C GLU A 39 1.66 1.29 8.50
N ILE A 40 2.15 2.41 7.96
CA ILE A 40 2.80 2.43 6.65
C ILE A 40 4.09 1.58 6.68
N SER A 41 4.95 1.78 7.68
CA SER A 41 6.22 1.04 7.81
C SER A 41 5.98 -0.47 7.90
N ARG A 42 5.03 -0.90 8.74
CA ARG A 42 4.63 -2.30 8.86
C ARG A 42 4.09 -2.87 7.54
N THR A 43 3.30 -2.09 6.80
CA THR A 43 2.77 -2.53 5.50
C THR A 43 3.87 -2.73 4.46
N LEU A 44 4.89 -1.86 4.47
CA LEU A 44 6.07 -2.02 3.62
C LEU A 44 6.90 -3.25 4.03
N GLN A 45 7.06 -3.51 5.34
CA GLN A 45 7.73 -4.71 5.86
C GLN A 45 6.98 -6.01 5.49
N LEU A 46 5.65 -5.96 5.37
CA LEU A 46 4.83 -7.07 4.84
C LEU A 46 5.02 -7.30 3.33
N GLY A 47 5.81 -6.47 2.64
CA GLY A 47 6.15 -6.64 1.22
C GLY A 47 5.37 -5.73 0.28
N ALA A 48 4.68 -4.69 0.77
CA ALA A 48 4.17 -3.66 -0.13
C ALA A 48 5.35 -2.90 -0.78
N SER A 49 5.22 -2.57 -2.06
CA SER A 49 6.33 -2.10 -2.90
C SER A 49 6.85 -0.71 -2.50
N GLN A 50 5.95 0.24 -2.28
CA GLN A 50 6.28 1.61 -1.87
C GLN A 50 5.07 2.39 -1.37
N LEU A 51 5.33 3.53 -0.72
CA LEU A 51 4.35 4.57 -0.43
C LEU A 51 4.30 5.59 -1.58
N VAL A 52 3.09 5.92 -2.01
CA VAL A 52 2.79 7.09 -2.85
C VAL A 52 1.95 8.06 -2.02
N LYS A 53 2.49 9.26 -1.75
CA LYS A 53 1.80 10.27 -0.95
C LYS A 53 0.73 10.97 -1.78
N LYS A 54 -0.44 11.23 -1.18
CA LYS A 54 -1.47 12.09 -1.77
C LYS A 54 -1.15 13.57 -1.45
N PRO A 55 -1.40 14.52 -2.37
CA PRO A 55 -1.81 14.30 -3.77
C PRO A 55 -0.63 13.80 -4.62
N TYR A 56 -0.93 12.99 -5.63
CA TYR A 56 0.03 12.50 -6.63
C TYR A 56 -0.49 12.78 -8.04
N THR A 57 0.44 12.93 -8.96
CA THR A 57 0.18 13.02 -10.40
C THR A 57 -0.02 11.63 -11.00
N LEU A 58 -0.63 11.59 -12.20
CA LEU A 58 -0.74 10.36 -12.97
C LEU A 58 0.63 9.77 -13.33
N HIS A 59 1.64 10.63 -13.54
CA HIS A 59 3.00 10.20 -13.85
C HIS A 59 3.65 9.48 -12.65
N GLU A 60 3.57 10.05 -11.45
CA GLU A 60 4.08 9.43 -10.22
C GLU A 60 3.39 8.10 -9.92
N LEU A 61 2.07 8.03 -10.11
CA LEU A 61 1.34 6.77 -9.97
C LEU A 61 1.77 5.74 -11.01
N GLY A 62 1.96 6.15 -12.27
CA GLY A 62 2.41 5.27 -13.34
C GLY A 62 3.79 4.65 -13.06
N LEU A 63 4.73 5.45 -12.57
CA LEU A 63 6.04 4.96 -12.14
C LEU A 63 5.93 3.97 -10.97
N ALA A 64 5.04 4.25 -9.99
CA ALA A 64 4.79 3.37 -8.88
C ALA A 64 4.23 2.01 -9.31
N VAL A 65 3.25 2.00 -10.22
CA VAL A 65 2.66 0.78 -10.78
C VAL A 65 3.69 -0.01 -11.57
N LYS A 66 4.48 0.67 -12.43
CA LYS A 66 5.55 0.03 -13.20
C LYS A 66 6.55 -0.67 -12.29
N LYS A 67 7.03 0.01 -11.25
CA LYS A 67 7.97 -0.56 -10.29
C LYS A 67 7.36 -1.75 -9.54
N ALA A 68 6.11 -1.65 -9.11
CA ALA A 68 5.44 -2.75 -8.41
C ALA A 68 5.23 -3.98 -9.28
N LEU A 69 5.08 -3.85 -10.61
CA LEU A 69 4.81 -5.00 -11.48
C LEU A 69 6.07 -5.62 -12.08
N LEU A 70 7.13 -4.83 -12.28
CA LEU A 70 8.37 -5.23 -12.93
C LEU A 70 9.54 -5.48 -11.96
N GLY A 71 9.43 -5.03 -10.71
CA GLY A 71 10.33 -5.41 -9.62
C GLY A 71 9.94 -6.75 -9.00
#